data_AF-A0A8J7XKC1-F1
#
_entry.id   AF-A0A8J7XKC1-F1
#
_cell.length_a   1.000
_cell.length_b   1.000
_cell.length_c   1.000
_cell.angle_alpha   90.00
_cell.angle_beta   90.00
_cell.angle_gamma   90.00
#
_symmetry.space_group_name_H-M   'P 1'
#
loop_
_entity.id
_entity.type
_entity.pdbx_description
1 polymer ?
#
loop_
_entity_poly.entity_id
_entity_poly.type
_entity_poly.pdbx_seq_one_letter_code
_entity_poly.pdbx_strand_id
1 'polypeptide(L)'
;MSKIYVQPPDHEEFDEFLHYATENHYNMEIASFAYSAVLDTTWQEILKNHQESLKGFTGKISLHGAYLDLAIHSRDRKVKKVAEERILHNLEIARMVNAQYVVFHGNFNPLIRYDSYRKNWVEQNATFWLDILDRYACTVLLENLWEPHPSI
;
A
#
# COMPACT_ATOMS: atom_id res chain seq x y z
N MET A 1 17.20 4.18 15.74
CA MET A 1 16.70 3.93 14.37
C MET A 1 16.01 5.19 13.88
N SER A 2 16.25 5.58 12.62
CA SER A 2 15.60 6.75 12.01
C SER A 2 14.08 6.55 11.93
N LYS A 3 13.34 7.67 12.04
CA LYS A 3 11.88 7.72 11.83
C LYS A 3 11.51 8.18 10.41
N ILE A 4 12.50 8.41 9.55
CA ILE A 4 12.31 8.92 8.19
C ILE A 4 12.25 7.74 7.23
N TYR A 5 11.27 7.77 6.34
CA TYR A 5 11.12 6.89 5.19
C TYR A 5 11.34 7.73 3.93
N VAL A 6 12.12 7.20 3.00
CA VAL A 6 12.40 7.81 1.71
C VAL A 6 11.62 7.02 0.65
N GLN A 7 10.83 7.73 -0.14
CA GLN A 7 9.96 7.15 -1.16
C GLN A 7 10.44 7.61 -2.54
N PRO A 8 10.93 6.70 -3.39
CA PRO A 8 11.17 7.00 -4.80
C PRO A 8 9.84 7.30 -5.51
N PRO A 9 9.79 8.25 -6.46
CA PRO A 9 8.56 8.56 -7.18
C PRO A 9 8.15 7.45 -8.14
N ASP A 10 9.09 6.64 -8.63
CA ASP A 10 8.83 5.45 -9.44
C ASP A 10 9.88 4.35 -9.22
N HIS A 11 9.88 3.33 -10.08
CA HIS A 11 10.80 2.20 -9.97
C HIS A 11 12.15 2.42 -10.66
N GLU A 12 12.27 3.42 -11.54
CA GLU A 12 13.51 3.75 -12.26
C GLU A 12 14.50 4.45 -11.32
N GLU A 13 13.99 5.27 -10.39
CA GLU A 13 14.81 6.01 -9.42
C GLU A 13 15.06 5.23 -8.10
N PHE A 14 14.66 3.95 -8.03
CA PHE A 14 14.74 3.16 -6.80
C PHE A 14 16.16 3.08 -6.21
N ASP A 15 17.17 2.81 -7.05
CA ASP A 15 18.55 2.63 -6.59
C ASP A 15 19.18 3.94 -6.09
N GLU A 16 18.84 5.08 -6.71
CA GLU A 16 19.29 6.40 -6.27
C GLU A 16 18.75 6.71 -4.87
N PHE A 17 17.45 6.51 -4.67
CA PHE A 17 16.80 6.75 -3.39
C PHE A 17 17.24 5.75 -2.32
N LEU A 18 17.52 4.48 -2.70
CA LEU A 18 18.10 3.49 -1.80
C LEU A 18 19.52 3.88 -1.36
N HIS A 19 20.34 4.39 -2.27
CA HIS A 19 21.66 4.91 -1.95
C HIS A 19 21.55 6.07 -0.97
N TYR A 20 20.69 7.06 -1.25
CA TYR A 20 20.42 8.18 -0.36
C TYR A 20 19.95 7.73 1.02
N ALA A 21 19.02 6.77 1.09
CA ALA A 21 18.54 6.22 2.36
C ALA A 21 19.65 5.50 3.14
N THR A 22 20.54 4.79 2.45
CA THR A 22 21.66 4.08 3.07
C THR A 22 22.68 5.04 3.68
N GLU A 23 23.11 6.06 2.92
CA GLU A 23 24.07 7.06 3.39
C GLU A 23 23.55 7.86 4.59
N ASN A 24 22.24 8.11 4.65
CA ASN A 24 21.60 8.89 5.71
C ASN A 24 20.99 8.04 6.83
N HIS A 25 21.15 6.70 6.78
CA HIS A 25 20.56 5.76 7.73
C HIS A 25 19.02 5.89 7.87
N TYR A 26 18.34 6.15 6.76
CA TYR A 26 16.88 6.22 6.66
C TYR A 26 16.27 4.87 6.27
N ASN A 27 14.94 4.80 6.32
CA ASN A 27 14.16 3.65 5.88
C ASN A 27 13.66 3.87 4.44
N MET A 28 13.18 2.82 3.78
CA MET A 28 12.63 2.88 2.43
C MET A 28 11.13 2.66 2.42
N GLU A 29 10.41 3.44 1.62
CA GLU A 29 9.03 3.20 1.23
C GLU A 29 8.96 2.89 -0.27
N ILE A 30 8.57 1.66 -0.62
CA ILE A 30 8.55 1.21 -2.01
C ILE A 30 7.18 1.52 -2.62
N ALA A 31 7.13 2.47 -3.55
CA ALA A 31 5.90 2.90 -4.22
C ALA A 31 5.67 2.27 -5.61
N SER A 32 6.65 1.54 -6.15
CA SER A 32 6.58 0.92 -7.48
C SER A 32 5.33 0.04 -7.67
N PHE A 33 4.86 -0.58 -6.59
CA PHE A 33 3.70 -1.47 -6.57
C PHE A 33 2.37 -0.75 -6.28
N ALA A 34 2.36 0.59 -6.25
CA ALA A 34 1.12 1.36 -6.20
C ALA A 34 0.45 1.48 -7.60
N TYR A 35 1.22 1.26 -8.67
CA TYR A 35 0.79 1.45 -10.05
C TYR A 35 0.22 0.16 -10.66
N SER A 36 -1.03 0.22 -11.14
CA SER A 36 -1.70 -0.93 -11.76
C SER A 36 -0.97 -1.48 -12.97
N ALA A 37 -0.40 -0.61 -13.82
CA ALA A 37 0.39 -1.01 -14.98
C ALA A 37 1.57 -1.91 -14.59
N VAL A 38 2.25 -1.62 -13.48
CA VAL A 38 3.33 -2.47 -12.94
C VAL A 38 2.75 -3.79 -12.45
N LEU A 39 1.72 -3.73 -11.61
CA LEU A 39 1.12 -4.92 -11.00
C LEU A 39 0.49 -5.90 -12.00
N ASP A 40 0.13 -5.44 -13.19
CA ASP A 40 -0.48 -6.26 -14.24
C ASP A 40 0.54 -6.83 -15.24
N THR A 41 1.78 -6.32 -15.25
CA THR A 41 2.76 -6.67 -16.28
C THR A 41 4.13 -7.06 -15.70
N THR A 42 4.86 -6.12 -15.10
CA THR A 42 6.30 -6.23 -14.81
C THR A 42 6.65 -6.41 -13.34
N TRP A 43 5.66 -6.55 -12.45
CA TRP A 43 5.90 -6.55 -11.00
C TRP A 43 6.87 -7.63 -10.52
N GLN A 44 6.91 -8.82 -11.12
CA GLN A 44 7.85 -9.87 -10.70
C GLN A 44 9.30 -9.49 -11.00
N GLU A 45 9.56 -8.84 -12.14
CA GLU A 45 10.88 -8.39 -12.53
C GLU A 45 11.34 -7.24 -11.63
N ILE A 46 10.47 -6.24 -11.42
CA ILE A 46 10.74 -5.12 -10.51
C ILE A 46 10.98 -5.61 -9.08
N LEU A 47 10.16 -6.55 -8.59
CA LEU A 47 10.34 -7.16 -7.28
C LEU A 47 11.71 -7.84 -7.14
N LYS A 48 12.10 -8.63 -8.14
CA LYS A 48 13.39 -9.31 -8.13
C LYS A 48 14.54 -8.30 -8.10
N ASN A 49 14.47 -7.24 -8.92
CA ASN A 49 15.49 -6.20 -8.96
C ASN A 49 15.60 -5.48 -7.60
N HIS A 50 14.46 -5.08 -7.03
CA HIS A 50 14.42 -4.44 -5.71
C HIS A 50 14.99 -5.35 -4.61
N GLN A 51 14.66 -6.65 -4.61
CA GLN A 51 15.21 -7.62 -3.65
C GLN A 51 16.73 -7.77 -3.78
N GLU A 52 17.27 -7.72 -5.00
CA GLU A 52 18.70 -7.76 -5.24
C GLU A 52 19.38 -6.47 -4.74
N SER A 53 18.86 -5.30 -5.07
CA SER A 53 19.38 -4.00 -4.62
C SER A 53 19.32 -3.84 -3.09
N LEU A 54 18.27 -4.37 -2.44
CA LEU A 54 18.09 -4.32 -0.99
C LEU A 54 19.05 -5.25 -0.21
N LYS A 55 19.89 -6.06 -0.87
CA LYS A 55 20.86 -6.92 -0.17
C LYS A 55 21.84 -6.08 0.64
N GLY A 56 21.84 -6.27 1.96
CA GLY A 56 22.68 -5.53 2.88
C GLY A 56 22.09 -4.20 3.35
N PHE A 57 20.91 -3.80 2.85
CA PHE A 57 20.17 -2.69 3.43
C PHE A 57 19.69 -3.05 4.83
N THR A 58 19.97 -2.17 5.80
CA THR A 58 19.67 -2.41 7.23
C THR A 58 18.51 -1.55 7.76
N GLY A 59 18.03 -0.61 6.94
CA GLY A 59 16.83 0.17 7.24
C GLY A 59 15.56 -0.68 7.17
N LYS A 60 14.47 -0.12 7.66
CA LYS A 60 13.15 -0.73 7.55
C LYS A 60 12.60 -0.53 6.14
N ILE A 61 11.73 -1.45 5.73
CA ILE A 61 11.00 -1.37 4.47
C ILE A 61 9.52 -1.16 4.78
N SER A 62 8.90 -0.19 4.12
CA SER A 62 7.46 -0.09 3.95
C SER A 62 7.11 -0.19 2.46
N LEU A 63 5.84 -0.45 2.17
CA LEU A 63 5.31 -0.47 0.81
C LEU A 63 4.11 0.46 0.74
N HIS A 64 4.03 1.27 -0.32
CA HIS A 64 2.82 2.01 -0.64
C HIS A 64 1.94 1.17 -1.56
N GLY A 65 0.77 0.77 -1.08
CA GLY A 65 -0.17 -0.07 -1.81
C GLY A 65 -0.82 0.68 -2.98
N ALA A 66 -1.41 -0.08 -3.89
CA ALA A 66 -2.26 0.50 -4.92
C ALA A 66 -3.45 1.21 -4.26
N TYR A 67 -3.83 2.36 -4.80
CA TYR A 67 -4.84 3.22 -4.19
C TYR A 67 -5.83 3.79 -5.19
N LEU A 68 -5.40 4.11 -6.42
CA LEU A 68 -6.29 4.68 -7.44
C LEU A 68 -7.43 3.72 -7.78
N ASP A 69 -8.66 4.20 -7.64
CA ASP A 69 -9.93 3.52 -7.95
C ASP A 69 -10.22 2.23 -7.16
N LEU A 70 -9.48 1.95 -6.08
CA LEU A 70 -9.72 0.77 -5.25
C LEU A 70 -10.80 1.03 -4.19
N ALA A 71 -12.05 0.68 -4.50
CA ALA A 71 -13.19 0.86 -3.61
C ALA A 71 -13.69 -0.47 -3.01
N ILE A 72 -13.12 -0.91 -1.88
CA ILE A 72 -13.58 -2.12 -1.16
C ILE A 72 -14.99 -2.00 -0.60
N HIS A 73 -15.49 -0.78 -0.45
CA HIS A 73 -16.88 -0.47 -0.09
C HIS A 73 -17.82 -0.38 -1.29
N SER A 74 -17.37 -0.68 -2.51
CA SER A 74 -18.24 -0.65 -3.69
C SER A 74 -19.44 -1.59 -3.52
N ARG A 75 -20.63 -1.10 -3.89
CA ARG A 75 -21.85 -1.92 -3.96
C ARG A 75 -21.84 -2.87 -5.15
N ASP A 76 -21.08 -2.56 -6.19
CA ASP A 76 -20.83 -3.49 -7.28
C ASP A 76 -19.81 -4.54 -6.82
N ARG A 77 -20.27 -5.79 -6.73
CA ARG A 77 -19.46 -6.92 -6.26
C ARG A 77 -18.24 -7.18 -7.14
N LYS A 78 -18.29 -6.86 -8.44
CA LYS A 78 -17.13 -7.04 -9.34
C LYS A 78 -16.05 -6.01 -9.03
N VAL A 79 -16.44 -4.76 -8.82
CA VAL A 79 -15.50 -3.68 -8.43
C VAL A 79 -14.89 -3.97 -7.07
N LYS A 80 -15.71 -4.35 -6.08
CA LYS A 80 -15.24 -4.73 -4.75
C LYS A 80 -14.21 -5.86 -4.83
N LYS A 81 -14.52 -6.93 -5.57
CA LYS A 81 -13.62 -8.08 -5.72
C LYS A 81 -12.26 -7.70 -6.33
N VAL A 82 -12.25 -6.84 -7.35
CA VAL A 82 -10.99 -6.35 -7.96
C VAL A 82 -10.16 -5.56 -6.94
N ALA A 83 -10.80 -4.72 -6.13
CA ALA A 83 -10.10 -3.98 -5.08
C ALA A 83 -9.50 -4.90 -4.01
N GLU A 84 -10.25 -5.90 -3.55
CA GLU A 84 -9.77 -6.91 -2.58
C GLU A 84 -8.59 -7.71 -3.14
N GLU A 85 -8.71 -8.22 -4.37
CA GLU A 85 -7.63 -8.96 -5.03
C GLU A 85 -6.36 -8.12 -5.18
N ARG A 86 -6.50 -6.83 -5.49
CA ARG A 86 -5.36 -5.92 -5.63
C ARG A 86 -4.65 -5.66 -4.30
N ILE A 87 -5.41 -5.45 -3.22
CA ILE A 87 -4.86 -5.26 -1.87
C ILE A 87 -4.12 -6.52 -1.41
N LEU A 88 -4.72 -7.70 -1.61
CA LEU A 88 -4.08 -8.98 -1.28
C LEU A 88 -2.80 -9.19 -2.09
N HIS A 89 -2.78 -8.81 -3.37
CA HIS A 89 -1.58 -8.85 -4.19
C HIS A 89 -0.46 -7.95 -3.61
N ASN A 90 -0.77 -6.72 -3.20
CA ASN A 90 0.21 -5.85 -2.53
C ASN A 90 0.71 -6.44 -1.21
N LEU A 91 -0.15 -7.08 -0.41
CA LEU A 91 0.23 -7.72 0.85
C LEU A 91 1.16 -8.93 0.62
N GLU A 92 0.95 -9.71 -0.44
CA GLU A 92 1.89 -10.77 -0.84
C GLU A 92 3.25 -10.20 -1.24
N ILE A 93 3.28 -9.13 -2.03
CA ILE A 93 4.55 -8.46 -2.39
C ILE A 93 5.25 -7.93 -1.14
N ALA A 94 4.51 -7.28 -0.23
CA ALA A 94 5.03 -6.78 1.03
C ALA A 94 5.66 -7.89 1.87
N ARG A 95 5.04 -9.07 1.92
CA ARG A 95 5.61 -10.27 2.56
C ARG A 95 6.91 -10.70 1.88
N MET A 96 6.99 -10.67 0.55
CA MET A 96 8.18 -11.07 -0.21
C MET A 96 9.39 -10.13 0.00
N VAL A 97 9.15 -8.85 0.30
CA VAL A 97 10.23 -7.88 0.63
C VAL A 97 10.43 -7.68 2.14
N ASN A 98 9.76 -8.47 2.98
CA ASN A 98 9.77 -8.33 4.45
C ASN A 98 9.41 -6.90 4.92
N ALA A 99 8.45 -6.25 4.25
CA ALA A 99 7.98 -4.93 4.67
C ALA A 99 7.35 -4.98 6.07
N GLN A 100 7.71 -4.01 6.92
CA GLN A 100 7.12 -3.85 8.24
C GLN A 100 5.77 -3.16 8.18
N TYR A 101 5.59 -2.27 7.19
CA TYR A 101 4.39 -1.48 7.02
C TYR A 101 3.90 -1.54 5.58
N VAL A 102 2.58 -1.53 5.39
CA VAL A 102 1.96 -1.33 4.08
C VAL A 102 0.91 -0.24 4.19
N VAL A 103 1.07 0.81 3.40
CA VAL A 103 0.14 1.94 3.36
C VAL A 103 -0.96 1.65 2.35
N PHE A 104 -2.21 1.79 2.76
CA PHE A 104 -3.38 1.72 1.88
C PHE A 104 -4.28 2.93 2.12
N HIS A 105 -5.16 3.18 1.16
CA HIS A 105 -6.11 4.29 1.20
C HIS A 105 -7.53 3.77 1.32
N GLY A 106 -8.35 4.47 2.10
CA GLY A 106 -9.76 4.13 2.29
C GLY A 106 -10.67 4.53 1.12
N ASN A 107 -10.23 5.46 0.27
CA ASN A 107 -10.95 5.95 -0.90
C ASN A 107 -12.38 6.44 -0.58
N PHE A 108 -12.55 7.14 0.55
CA PHE A 108 -13.78 7.86 0.82
C PHE A 108 -14.01 8.96 -0.22
N ASN A 109 -15.23 9.07 -0.75
CA ASN A 109 -15.61 10.12 -1.69
C ASN A 109 -16.44 11.20 -0.95
N PRO A 110 -15.86 12.37 -0.66
CA PRO A 110 -16.54 13.41 0.12
C PRO A 110 -17.67 14.11 -0.64
N LEU A 111 -17.80 13.89 -1.95
CA LEU A 111 -18.88 14.44 -2.76
C LEU A 111 -20.19 13.63 -2.61
N ILE A 112 -20.11 12.38 -2.15
CA ILE A 112 -21.29 11.55 -1.89
C ILE A 112 -21.81 11.83 -0.48
N ARG A 113 -22.87 12.64 -0.39
CA ARG A 113 -23.40 13.16 0.89
C ARG A 113 -24.43 12.27 1.59
N TYR A 114 -24.67 11.06 1.09
CA TYR A 114 -25.66 10.16 1.69
C TYR A 114 -25.08 9.47 2.94
N ASP A 115 -25.79 9.51 4.07
CA ASP A 115 -25.39 8.79 5.29
C ASP A 115 -25.19 7.29 5.06
N SER A 116 -25.99 6.70 4.15
CA SER A 116 -25.86 5.30 3.78
C SER A 116 -24.55 4.97 3.06
N TYR A 117 -23.94 5.93 2.39
CA TYR A 117 -22.60 5.79 1.80
C TYR A 117 -21.54 5.72 2.90
N ARG A 118 -21.56 6.68 3.83
CA ARG A 118 -20.64 6.71 4.98
C ARG A 118 -20.73 5.44 5.82
N LYS A 119 -21.94 5.00 6.18
CA LYS A 119 -22.14 3.77 6.96
C LYS A 119 -21.57 2.54 6.24
N ASN A 120 -21.89 2.38 4.96
CA ASN A 120 -21.36 1.29 4.15
C ASN A 120 -19.83 1.37 4.00
N TRP A 121 -19.26 2.57 3.86
CA TRP A 121 -17.80 2.73 3.81
C TRP A 121 -17.14 2.20 5.08
N VAL A 122 -17.63 2.59 6.26
CA VAL A 122 -17.08 2.15 7.55
C VAL A 122 -17.25 0.65 7.73
N GLU A 123 -18.46 0.13 7.50
CA GLU A 123 -18.79 -1.29 7.68
C GLU A 123 -17.95 -2.20 6.77
N GLN A 124 -17.81 -1.84 5.49
CA GLN A 124 -17.08 -2.65 4.52
C GLN A 124 -15.56 -2.61 4.76
N ASN A 125 -15.00 -1.44 5.06
CA ASN A 125 -13.58 -1.32 5.43
C ASN A 125 -13.29 -2.14 6.69
N ALA A 126 -14.07 -1.95 7.76
CA ALA A 126 -13.86 -2.66 9.01
C ALA A 126 -13.95 -4.19 8.83
N THR A 127 -14.97 -4.67 8.11
CA THR A 127 -15.14 -6.10 7.81
C THR A 127 -13.95 -6.66 7.05
N PHE A 128 -13.56 -5.99 5.96
CA PHE A 128 -12.46 -6.47 5.12
C PHE A 128 -11.13 -6.52 5.87
N TRP A 129 -10.76 -5.46 6.60
CA TRP A 129 -9.49 -5.43 7.32
C TRP A 129 -9.47 -6.46 8.46
N LEU A 130 -10.55 -6.58 9.24
CA LEU A 130 -10.65 -7.61 10.29
C LEU A 130 -10.47 -9.04 9.73
N ASP A 131 -10.95 -9.30 8.52
CA ASP A 131 -10.84 -10.62 7.89
C ASP A 131 -9.41 -10.99 7.44
N ILE A 132 -8.52 -10.00 7.24
CA ILE A 132 -7.21 -10.22 6.62
C ILE A 132 -6.00 -9.82 7.47
N LEU A 133 -6.16 -8.96 8.48
CA LEU A 133 -5.03 -8.46 9.28
C LEU A 133 -4.21 -9.59 9.92
N ASP A 134 -4.86 -10.64 10.41
CA ASP A 134 -4.17 -11.78 11.04
C ASP A 134 -3.40 -12.68 10.06
N ARG A 135 -3.57 -12.47 8.75
CA ARG A 135 -2.91 -13.29 7.71
C ARG A 135 -1.50 -12.81 7.39
N TYR A 136 -1.15 -11.58 7.76
CA TYR A 136 0.10 -10.93 7.40
C TYR A 136 0.81 -10.38 8.64
N ALA A 137 2.13 -10.58 8.72
CA ALA A 137 2.93 -10.09 9.85
C ALA A 137 3.20 -8.57 9.81
N CYS A 138 2.97 -7.93 8.65
CA CYS A 138 3.16 -6.50 8.49
C CYS A 138 2.02 -5.70 9.16
N THR A 139 2.29 -4.45 9.51
CA THR A 139 1.26 -3.52 9.98
C THR A 139 0.66 -2.78 8.80
N VAL A 140 -0.64 -2.91 8.60
CA VAL A 140 -1.38 -2.06 7.66
C VAL A 140 -1.57 -0.67 8.25
N LEU A 141 -1.23 0.35 7.47
CA LEU A 141 -1.47 1.76 7.77
C LEU A 141 -2.55 2.27 6.81
N LEU A 142 -3.58 2.94 7.34
CA LEU A 142 -4.59 3.61 6.54
C LEU A 142 -4.26 5.09 6.45
N GLU A 143 -3.90 5.53 5.25
CA GLU A 143 -3.65 6.93 4.92
C GLU A 143 -4.96 7.58 4.45
N ASN A 144 -5.22 8.78 4.95
CA ASN A 144 -6.36 9.57 4.51
C ASN A 144 -6.07 10.21 3.15
N LEU A 145 -7.00 10.09 2.21
CA LEU A 145 -6.96 10.80 0.94
C LEU A 145 -7.97 11.97 0.96
N TRP A 146 -9.20 11.66 1.35
CA TRP A 146 -10.31 12.63 1.37
C TRP A 146 -11.22 12.49 2.61
N GLU A 147 -10.91 11.54 3.49
CA GLU A 147 -11.56 11.31 4.76
C GLU A 147 -11.46 12.60 5.60
N PRO A 148 -12.58 13.21 6.01
CA PRO A 148 -12.55 14.52 6.66
C PRO A 148 -12.11 14.47 8.13
N HIS A 149 -12.04 13.28 8.74
CA HIS A 149 -11.63 13.06 10.13
C HIS A 149 -11.20 11.60 10.32
N PRO A 150 -10.22 11.26 11.18
CA PRO A 150 -9.71 9.88 11.37
C PRO A 150 -10.72 8.81 11.81
N SER A 151 -11.94 9.21 12.18
CA SER A 151 -13.05 8.29 12.49
C SER A 151 -13.88 7.92 11.25
N ILE A 152 -13.49 8.49 10.11
CA ILE A 152 -13.96 8.23 8.76
C ILE A 152 -12.72 7.87 7.95
#